data_AF-A0A2N3AR33-F1
#
_entry.id   AF-A0A2N3AR33-F1
#
_cell.length_a   1.000
_cell.length_b   1.000
_cell.length_c   1.000
_cell.angle_alpha   90.00
_cell.angle_beta   90.00
_cell.angle_gamma   90.00
#
_symmetry.space_group_name_H-M   'P 1'
#
loop_
_entity.id
_entity.type
_entity.pdbx_description
1 polymer ?
#
loop_
_entity_poly.entity_id
_entity_poly.type
_entity_poly.pdbx_seq_one_letter_code
_entity_poly.pdbx_strand_id
1 'polypeptide(L)' 'DQTVLRGDPETCKFTVVYLRDGKPIAFDCVNTMKDYVQGRKLLESGVGKLDPALLADPEMPLKDLL' A
#
# COMPACT_ATOMS: atom_id res chain seq x y z
N ASP A 1 -6.47 12.42 -6.99
CA ASP A 1 -6.02 11.76 -5.75
C ASP A 1 -6.98 10.63 -5.40
N GLN A 2 -6.44 9.48 -4.99
CA GLN A 2 -7.19 8.29 -4.62
C GLN A 2 -6.58 7.67 -3.37
N THR A 3 -7.41 7.08 -2.52
CA THR A 3 -6.96 6.27 -1.38
C THR A 3 -7.42 4.83 -1.55
N VAL A 4 -6.55 3.90 -1.17
CA VAL A 4 -6.83 2.47 -1.19
C VAL A 4 -6.68 1.94 0.22
N LEU A 5 -7.72 1.26 0.71
CA LEU A 5 -7.69 0.55 1.97
C LEU A 5 -7.25 -0.89 1.73
N ARG A 6 -6.29 -1.35 2.53
CA ARG A 6 -5.73 -2.70 2.51
C ARG A 6 -5.85 -3.31 3.91
N GLY A 7 -6.61 -4.39 4.05
CA GLY A 7 -6.94 -4.98 5.36
C GLY A 7 -8.20 -4.37 5.98
N ASP A 8 -8.32 -4.47 7.30
CA ASP A 8 -9.59 -4.19 8.01
C ASP A 8 -9.40 -3.21 9.19
N PRO A 9 -9.98 -1.99 9.10
CA PRO A 9 -10.01 -1.02 10.18
C PRO A 9 -10.66 -1.49 11.48
N GLU A 10 -11.67 -2.38 11.43
CA GLU A 10 -12.35 -2.89 12.63
C GLU A 10 -11.41 -3.73 13.50
N THR A 11 -10.41 -4.37 12.86
CA THR A 11 -9.36 -5.13 13.56
C THR A 11 -8.17 -4.28 13.99
N CYS A 12 -8.18 -2.98 13.70
CA CYS A 12 -7.04 -2.08 13.83
C CYS A 12 -5.78 -2.60 13.12
N LYS A 13 -5.92 -3.40 12.06
CA LYS A 13 -4.82 -3.96 11.29
C LYS A 13 -5.06 -3.71 9.80
N PHE A 14 -4.58 -2.57 9.34
CA PHE A 14 -4.79 -2.11 7.97
C PHE A 14 -3.70 -1.15 7.53
N THR A 15 -3.66 -0.92 6.22
CA THR A 15 -2.80 0.05 5.57
C THR A 15 -3.65 0.92 4.66
N VAL A 16 -3.41 2.23 4.67
CA VAL A 16 -3.97 3.16 3.68
C VAL A 16 -2.88 3.57 2.71
N VAL A 17 -3.12 3.34 1.42
CA VAL A 17 -2.22 3.75 0.33
C VAL A 17 -2.77 5.00 -0.33
N TYR A 18 -1.96 6.04 -0.40
CA TYR A 18 -2.31 7.28 -1.08
C TYR A 18 -1.72 7.27 -2.48
N LEU A 19 -2.57 7.51 -3.47
CA LEU A 19 -2.23 7.50 -4.88
C LEU A 19 -2.39 8.90 -5.49
N ARG A 20 -1.39 9.31 -6.27
CA ARG A 20 -1.46 10.44 -7.19
C ARG A 20 -1.21 9.95 -8.60
N ASP A 21 -2.18 10.16 -9.49
CA ASP A 21 -2.15 9.68 -10.88
C ASP A 21 -1.89 8.16 -11.00
N GLY A 22 -2.41 7.38 -10.04
CA GLY A 22 -2.22 5.92 -9.96
C GLY A 22 -0.88 5.48 -9.37
N LYS A 23 0.01 6.41 -8.99
CA LYS A 23 1.30 6.13 -8.36
C LYS A 23 1.21 6.24 -6.84
N PRO A 24 1.79 5.30 -6.08
CA PRO A 24 1.91 5.43 -4.63
C PRO A 24 2.75 6.64 -4.24
N ILE A 25 2.24 7.45 -3.31
CA ILE A 25 2.96 8.60 -2.76
C ILE A 25 3.13 8.53 -1.24
N ALA A 26 2.30 7.76 -0.54
CA ALA A 26 2.40 7.55 0.91
C ALA A 26 1.70 6.25 1.34
N PHE A 27 2.10 5.74 2.50
CA PHE A 27 1.51 4.57 3.16
C PHE A 27 1.35 4.86 4.66
N ASP A 28 0.11 4.79 5.17
CA ASP A 28 -0.16 4.79 6.61
C ASP A 28 -0.42 3.35 7.06
N CYS A 29 0.46 2.80 7.88
CA CYS A 29 0.42 1.39 8.28
C CYS A 29 0.06 1.26 9.76
N VAL A 30 -1.12 0.71 10.07
CA VAL A 30 -1.62 0.50 11.43
C VAL A 30 -1.54 -0.98 11.77
N ASN A 31 -0.67 -1.33 12.73
CA ASN A 31 -0.38 -2.72 13.14
C ASN A 31 0.04 -3.67 11.99
N THR A 32 0.57 -3.13 10.90
CA THR A 32 1.00 -3.87 9.69
C THR A 32 2.48 -3.64 9.38
N MET A 33 3.39 -4.09 10.26
CA MET A 33 4.85 -3.86 10.11
C MET A 33 5.40 -4.34 8.74
N LYS A 34 4.87 -5.45 8.20
CA LYS A 34 5.27 -5.97 6.88
C LYS A 34 4.96 -4.97 5.76
N ASP A 35 3.78 -4.35 5.80
CA ASP A 35 3.38 -3.35 4.80
C ASP A 35 4.23 -2.10 4.91
N TYR A 36 4.57 -1.65 6.12
CA TYR A 36 5.46 -0.51 6.32
C TYR A 36 6.82 -0.73 5.64
N VAL A 37 7.45 -1.88 5.86
CA VAL A 37 8.77 -2.19 5.29
C VAL A 37 8.71 -2.30 3.76
N GLN A 38 7.67 -2.91 3.21
CA GLN A 38 7.54 -3.13 1.77
C GLN A 38 7.04 -1.88 1.03
N GLY A 39 6.08 -1.15 1.60
CA GLY A 39 5.57 0.12 1.09
C GLY A 39 6.66 1.19 1.04
N ARG A 40 7.52 1.27 2.07
CA ARG A 40 8.69 2.15 2.02
C ARG A 40 9.61 1.83 0.84
N LYS A 41 9.87 0.55 0.57
CA LYS A 41 10.71 0.13 -0.58
C LYS A 41 10.07 0.47 -1.92
N LEU A 42 8.74 0.34 -2.05
CA LEU A 42 8.00 0.76 -3.25
C LEU A 42 8.12 2.27 -3.50
N LEU A 43 8.08 3.08 -2.44
CA LEU A 43 8.27 4.52 -2.56
C LEU A 43 9.72 4.86 -2.96
N GLU A 44 10.70 4.22 -2.31
CA GLU A 44 12.13 4.43 -2.58
C GLU A 44 12.54 3.96 -3.99
N SER A 45 11.87 2.96 -4.57
CA SER A 45 12.14 2.48 -5.93
C SER A 45 11.57 3.40 -7.02
N GLY A 46 10.65 4.31 -6.68
CA GLY A 46 10.01 5.19 -7.65
C GLY A 46 9.06 4.45 -8.59
N VAL A 47 8.37 3.42 -8.09
CA VAL A 47 7.44 2.60 -8.88
C VAL A 47 6.39 3.46 -9.61
N GLY A 48 6.00 3.00 -10.79
CA GLY A 48 5.04 3.67 -11.65
C GLY A 48 3.59 3.55 -11.16
N LYS A 49 2.66 3.49 -12.12
CA LYS A 49 1.25 3.28 -11.80
C LYS A 49 1.03 1.84 -11.34
N LEU A 50 0.30 1.67 -10.25
CA LEU A 50 -0.09 0.35 -9.76
C LEU A 50 -1.61 0.18 -9.85
N ASP A 51 -2.05 -1.07 -9.99
CA ASP A 51 -3.46 -1.40 -9.95
C ASP A 51 -3.98 -1.27 -8.49
N PRO A 52 -4.99 -0.41 -8.24
CA PRO A 52 -5.60 -0.28 -6.92
C PRO A 52 -6.15 -1.58 -6.35
N ALA A 53 -6.61 -2.52 -7.19
CA ALA A 53 -7.13 -3.80 -6.73
C ALA A 53 -6.02 -4.68 -6.12
N LEU A 54 -4.83 -4.66 -6.71
CA LEU A 54 -3.66 -5.38 -6.18
C LEU A 54 -3.14 -4.76 -4.90
N LEU A 55 -3.20 -3.43 -4.79
CA LEU A 55 -2.83 -2.71 -3.57
C LEU A 55 -3.79 -3.01 -2.41
N ALA A 56 -5.08 -3.16 -2.69
CA ALA A 56 -6.12 -3.45 -1.70
C ALA A 56 -6.04 -4.87 -1.12
N ASP A 57 -5.46 -5.83 -1.85
CA ASP A 57 -5.42 -7.24 -1.46
C ASP A 57 -4.34 -7.54 -0.39
N PRO A 58 -4.71 -7.76 0.89
CA PRO A 58 -3.76 -8.00 1.97
C PRO A 58 -2.94 -9.30 1.80
N GLU A 59 -3.40 -10.25 0.98
CA GLU A 59 -2.69 -11.52 0.73
C GLU A 59 -1.54 -11.34 -0.27
N MET A 60 -1.62 -10.34 -1.15
CA MET A 60 -0.56 -10.00 -2.09
C MET A 60 0.57 -9.22 -1.39
N PRO A 61 1.81 -9.72 -1.34
CA PRO A 61 2.92 -8.95 -0.78
C PRO A 61 3.21 -7.70 -1.61
N LEU A 62 3.26 -6.52 -0.99
CA LEU A 62 3.58 -5.25 -1.66
C LEU A 62 4.92 -5.27 -2.41
N LYS A 63 5.91 -6.04 -1.92
CA LYS A 63 7.20 -6.19 -2.62
C LYS A 63 7.09 -6.86 -3.99
N ASP A 64 6.01 -7.59 -4.27
CA ASP A 64 5.80 -8.29 -5.55
C ASP A 64 5.23 -7.31 -6.61
N LEU A 65 4.92 -6.08 -6.20
CA LEU A 65 4.51 -4.96 -7.07
C LEU A 65 5.67 -4.04 -7.47
N LEU A 66 6.91 -4.40 -7.13
CA LEU A 66 8.14 -3.69 -7.52
C LEU A 66 8.42 -3.78 -9.02
#